data_AF-A0A959H148-F1
#
_entry.id   AF-A0A959H148-F1
#
_cell.length_a   1.000
_cell.length_b   1.000
_cell.length_c   1.000
_cell.angle_alpha   90.00
_cell.angle_beta   90.00
_cell.angle_gamma   90.00
#
_symmetry.space_group_name_H-M   'P 1'
#
loop_
_entity.id
_entity.type
_entity.pdbx_description
1 polymer ?
#
loop_
_entity_poly.entity_id
_entity_poly.type
_entity_poly.pdbx_seq_one_letter_code
_entity_poly.pdbx_strand_id
1 'polypeptide(L)'
;NNLASARENVRVSVYGISSASARLKELSTSLQKTVITAPVSGIVSALNVEKGERVVGTLQMAGTEMMRIANLSSMEVQVDVSENDILKVSVNDDA
;
A
#
# COMPACT_ATOMS: atom_id res chain seq x y z
N ASN A 1 2.68 53.87 7.61
CA ASN A 1 1.91 52.85 8.35
C ASN A 1 0.94 52.02 7.50
N ASN A 2 0.16 52.59 6.58
CA ASN A 2 -0.82 51.81 5.79
C ASN A 2 -0.21 50.76 4.82
N LEU A 3 0.95 51.05 4.23
CA LEU A 3 1.59 50.17 3.24
C LEU A 3 2.15 48.86 3.83
N ALA A 4 2.58 48.90 5.10
CA ALA A 4 3.02 47.71 5.83
C ALA A 4 1.83 46.79 6.17
N SER A 5 0.72 47.36 6.63
CA SER A 5 -0.52 46.62 6.89
C SER A 5 -1.12 46.01 5.62
N ALA A 6 -1.08 46.72 4.49
CA ALA A 6 -1.50 46.18 3.20
C ALA A 6 -0.67 44.97 2.76
N ARG A 7 0.66 45.00 2.98
CA ARG A 7 1.54 43.85 2.70
C ARG A 7 1.25 42.65 3.60
N GLU A 8 0.93 42.89 4.87
CA GLU A 8 0.59 41.82 5.80
C GLU A 8 -0.77 41.18 5.48
N ASN A 9 -1.75 41.96 5.05
CA ASN A 9 -3.02 41.43 4.55
C ASN A 9 -2.83 40.50 3.33
N VAL A 10 -1.97 40.88 2.38
CA VAL A 10 -1.62 40.01 1.25
C VAL A 10 -0.97 38.72 1.75
N ARG A 11 -0.07 38.80 2.73
CA ARG A 11 0.57 37.62 3.33
C ARG A 11 -0.45 36.68 3.97
N VAL A 12 -1.42 37.21 4.71
CA VAL A 12 -2.53 36.44 5.31
C VAL A 12 -3.37 35.78 4.22
N SER A 13 -3.71 36.49 3.15
CA SER A 13 -4.44 35.91 2.02
C SER A 13 -3.66 34.78 1.33
N VAL A 14 -2.35 34.92 1.19
CA VAL A 14 -1.47 33.87 0.63
C VAL A 14 -1.48 32.62 1.51
N TYR A 15 -1.41 32.75 2.85
CA TYR A 15 -1.56 31.61 3.75
C TYR A 15 -2.95 30.98 3.70
N GLY A 16 -3.99 31.79 3.51
CA GLY A 16 -5.36 31.31 3.28
C GLY A 16 -5.45 30.45 2.01
N ILE A 17 -4.84 30.91 0.91
CA ILE A 17 -4.78 30.14 -0.35
C ILE A 17 -3.95 28.86 -0.14
N SER A 18 -2.78 28.95 0.48
CA SER A 18 -1.90 27.81 0.73
C SER A 18 -2.59 26.73 1.58
N SER A 19 -3.33 27.12 2.61
CA SER A 19 -4.07 26.19 3.47
C SER A 19 -5.24 25.55 2.72
N ALA A 20 -5.96 26.30 1.90
CA ALA A 20 -7.01 25.77 1.04
C ALA A 20 -6.45 24.77 0.01
N SER A 21 -5.31 25.06 -0.60
CA SER A 21 -4.62 24.14 -1.52
C SER A 21 -4.13 22.87 -0.82
N ALA A 22 -3.60 22.99 0.40
CA ALA A 22 -3.20 21.83 1.20
C ALA A 22 -4.39 20.92 1.52
N ARG A 23 -5.53 21.51 1.88
CA ARG A 23 -6.78 20.77 2.14
C ARG A 23 -7.30 20.08 0.88
N LEU A 24 -7.24 20.74 -0.28
CA LEU A 24 -7.59 20.11 -1.55
C LEU A 24 -6.70 18.90 -1.86
N LYS A 25 -5.38 19.03 -1.63
CA LYS A 25 -4.43 17.93 -1.82
C LYS A 25 -4.71 16.75 -0.88
N GLU A 26 -5.04 17.03 0.38
CA GLU A 26 -5.40 16.02 1.37
C GLU A 26 -6.69 15.28 0.96
N LEU A 27 -7.72 16.01 0.54
CA LEU A 27 -8.97 15.43 0.05
C LEU A 27 -8.77 14.60 -1.22
N SER A 28 -7.95 15.08 -2.15
CA SER A 28 -7.57 14.33 -3.35
C SER A 28 -6.83 13.03 -3.01
N THR A 29 -5.92 13.08 -2.05
CA THR A 29 -5.21 11.89 -1.55
C THR A 29 -6.17 10.92 -0.88
N SER A 30 -7.12 11.43 -0.09
CA SER A 30 -8.13 10.62 0.58
C SER A 30 -9.08 9.96 -0.42
N LEU A 31 -9.46 10.68 -1.47
CA LEU A 31 -10.24 10.13 -2.59
C LEU A 31 -9.46 9.02 -3.30
N GLN A 32 -8.17 9.21 -3.56
CA GLN A 32 -7.35 8.18 -4.19
C GLN A 32 -7.27 6.90 -3.34
N LYS A 33 -7.22 7.03 -2.01
CA LYS A 33 -7.24 5.89 -1.07
C LYS A 33 -8.56 5.12 -1.05
N THR A 34 -9.64 5.64 -1.65
CA THR A 34 -10.90 4.88 -1.79
C THR A 34 -10.81 3.76 -2.82
N VAL A 35 -9.82 3.80 -3.71
CA VAL A 35 -9.58 2.76 -4.71
C VAL A 35 -8.32 1.99 -4.30
N ILE A 36 -8.51 0.74 -3.92
CA ILE A 36 -7.39 -0.15 -3.59
C ILE A 36 -6.81 -0.70 -4.89
N THR A 37 -5.53 -0.41 -5.13
CA THR A 37 -4.80 -0.83 -6.33
C THR A 37 -3.65 -1.75 -5.95
N ALA A 38 -3.31 -2.68 -6.85
CA ALA A 38 -2.20 -3.59 -6.66
C ALA A 38 -0.86 -2.87 -6.86
N PRO A 39 0.11 -3.00 -5.93
CA PRO A 39 1.44 -2.40 -6.10
C PRO A 39 2.32 -3.14 -7.11
N VAL A 40 1.97 -4.40 -7.43
CA VAL A 40 2.73 -5.28 -8.33
C VAL A 40 1.80 -6.03 -9.27
N SER A 41 2.31 -6.37 -10.46
CA SER A 41 1.63 -7.26 -11.39
C SER A 41 1.68 -8.70 -10.87
N GLY A 42 0.55 -9.40 -10.92
CA GLY A 42 0.42 -10.78 -10.48
C GLY A 42 -0.99 -11.30 -10.71
N ILE A 43 -1.25 -12.51 -10.26
CA ILE A 43 -2.55 -13.17 -10.34
C ILE A 43 -3.22 -13.09 -8.96
N VAL A 44 -4.52 -12.79 -8.93
CA VAL A 44 -5.29 -12.83 -7.68
C VAL A 44 -5.45 -14.30 -7.27
N SER A 45 -4.72 -14.71 -6.24
CA SER A 45 -4.74 -16.08 -5.71
C SER A 45 -5.90 -16.31 -4.75
N ALA A 46 -6.32 -15.27 -4.02
CA ALA A 46 -7.45 -15.33 -3.10
C ALA A 46 -8.15 -13.96 -3.03
N LEU A 47 -9.47 -13.98 -2.98
CA LEU A 47 -10.32 -12.82 -2.71
C LEU A 47 -11.13 -13.15 -1.45
N ASN A 48 -10.73 -12.56 -0.33
CA ASN A 48 -11.25 -12.90 1.00
C ASN A 48 -12.42 -12.01 1.41
N VAL A 49 -12.68 -10.93 0.68
CA VAL A 49 -13.70 -9.94 0.99
C VAL A 49 -14.56 -9.70 -0.24
N GLU A 50 -15.88 -9.77 -0.04
CA GLU A 50 -16.85 -9.52 -1.09
C GLU A 50 -17.40 -8.09 -1.07
N LYS A 51 -17.99 -7.68 -2.19
CA LYS A 51 -18.61 -6.36 -2.31
C LYS A 51 -19.74 -6.21 -1.28
N GLY A 52 -19.58 -5.25 -0.36
CA GLY A 52 -20.57 -4.96 0.69
C GLY A 52 -20.15 -5.45 2.07
N GLU A 53 -19.04 -6.19 2.16
CA GLU A 53 -18.49 -6.63 3.43
C GLU A 53 -17.72 -5.50 4.14
N ARG A 54 -17.82 -5.48 5.47
CA ARG A 54 -17.26 -4.40 6.29
C ARG A 54 -15.82 -4.74 6.68
N VAL A 55 -14.87 -4.02 6.10
CA VAL A 55 -13.45 -4.15 6.45
C VAL A 55 -13.06 -3.15 7.54
N VAL A 56 -12.14 -3.57 8.41
CA VAL A 56 -11.51 -2.68 9.40
C VAL A 56 -10.07 -2.43 8.99
N GLY A 57 -9.62 -1.18 9.10
CA GLY A 57 -8.29 -0.74 8.69
C GLY A 57 -7.74 0.34 9.61
N THR A 58 -8.05 0.28 10.91
CA THR A 58 -7.49 1.21 11.90
C THR A 58 -6.06 0.80 12.23
N LEU A 59 -5.18 1.77 12.49
CA LEU A 59 -3.75 1.56 12.74
C LEU A 59 -3.42 0.59 13.90
N GLN A 60 -4.38 0.26 14.75
CA GLN A 60 -4.22 -0.59 15.94
C GLN A 60 -4.60 -2.06 15.71
N MET A 61 -5.32 -2.39 14.64
CA MET A 61 -5.68 -3.76 14.31
C MET A 61 -5.04 -4.13 12.96
N ALA A 62 -4.50 -5.35 12.87
CA ALA A 62 -4.15 -5.92 11.57
C ALA A 62 -5.43 -5.90 10.72
N GLY A 63 -5.45 -5.04 9.69
CA GLY A 63 -6.63 -4.83 8.87
C GLY A 63 -7.11 -6.13 8.22
N THR A 64 -8.37 -6.16 7.81
CA THR A 64 -8.94 -7.34 7.13
C THR A 64 -8.17 -7.59 5.82
N GLU A 65 -7.56 -8.78 5.65
CA GLU A 65 -6.97 -9.17 4.37
C GLU A 65 -8.07 -9.22 3.31
N MET A 66 -8.00 -8.33 2.31
CA MET A 66 -9.02 -8.26 1.26
C MET A 66 -8.74 -9.17 0.07
N MET A 67 -7.50 -9.16 -0.41
CA MET A 67 -7.08 -9.96 -1.55
C MET A 67 -5.60 -10.35 -1.41
N ARG A 68 -5.24 -11.49 -1.99
CA ARG A 68 -3.86 -11.95 -2.11
C ARG A 68 -3.45 -12.00 -3.57
N ILE A 69 -2.38 -11.30 -3.90
CA ILE A 69 -1.79 -11.30 -5.24
C ILE A 69 -0.52 -12.13 -5.19
N ALA A 70 -0.43 -13.14 -6.04
CA ALA A 70 0.74 -14.01 -6.17
C ALA A 70 1.37 -13.84 -7.55
N ASN A 71 2.69 -13.75 -7.60
CA ASN A 71 3.43 -13.88 -8.84
C ASN A 71 3.80 -15.36 -9.03
N LEU A 72 3.21 -15.99 -10.04
CA LEU A 72 3.43 -17.41 -10.36
C LEU A 72 4.50 -17.62 -11.44
N SER A 73 5.19 -16.56 -11.88
CA SER A 73 6.23 -16.66 -12.92
C SER A 73 7.51 -17.36 -12.45
N SER A 74 7.77 -17.38 -11.15
CA SER A 74 8.92 -18.06 -10.55
C SER A 74 8.46 -18.69 -9.25
N MET A 75 8.35 -20.01 -9.22
CA MET A 75 7.94 -20.77 -8.05
C MET A 75 9.18 -21.32 -7.34
N GLU A 76 9.37 -20.90 -6.09
CA GLU A 76 10.38 -21.47 -5.21
C GLU A 76 9.78 -22.66 -4.45
N VAL A 77 10.50 -23.76 -4.39
CA VAL A 77 10.12 -24.94 -3.61
C VAL A 77 11.18 -25.15 -2.54
N GLN A 78 10.77 -25.05 -1.28
CA GLN A 78 11.61 -25.39 -0.14
C GLN A 78 11.30 -26.82 0.27
N VAL A 79 12.35 -27.66 0.32
CA VAL A 79 12.24 -29.06 0.75
C VAL A 79 13.14 -29.26 1.95
N ASP A 80 12.57 -29.80 3.03
CA ASP A 80 13.35 -30.20 4.20
C ASP A 80 13.94 -31.59 3.97
N VAL A 81 15.28 -31.67 4.03
CA VAL A 81 16.01 -32.95 3.92
C VAL A 81 16.45 -33.42 5.29
N SER A 82 16.28 -34.73 5.52
CA SER A 82 16.77 -35.37 6.74
C SER A 82 18.29 -35.36 6.76
N GLU A 83 18.88 -35.10 7.92
CA GLU A 83 20.34 -35.02 8.11
C GLU A 83 21.07 -36.31 7.68
N ASN A 84 20.40 -37.46 7.77
CA ASN A 84 20.93 -38.74 7.32
C ASN A 84 21.05 -38.85 5.78
N ASP A 85 20.25 -38.09 5.03
CA ASP A 85 20.22 -38.14 3.57
C ASP A 85 20.95 -36.96 2.92
N ILE A 86 21.55 -36.04 3.70
CA ILE A 86 22.24 -34.86 3.17
C ILE A 86 23.43 -35.21 2.27
N LEU A 87 24.05 -36.37 2.48
CA LEU A 87 25.15 -36.87 1.65
C LEU A 87 24.72 -37.31 0.25
N LYS A 88 23.42 -37.52 0.03
CA LYS A 88 22.87 -38.00 -1.25
C LYS A 88 22.30 -36.88 -2.12
N VAL A 89 22.30 -35.64 -1.64
CA VAL A 89 21.69 -34.50 -2.33
C VAL A 89 22.79 -33.65 -2.95
N SER A 90 22.77 -33.49 -4.27
CA SER A 90 23.71 -32.61 -4.98
C SER A 90 22.98 -31.43 -5.62
N VAL A 91 23.64 -30.27 -5.67
CA VAL A 91 23.12 -29.12 -6.43
C VAL A 91 23.14 -29.48 -7.91
N ASN A 92 21.97 -29.42 -8.57
CA ASN A 92 21.71 -29.94 -9.93
C ASN A 92 21.61 -31.48 -10.04
N ASP A 93 21.24 -32.19 -8.97
CA ASP A 93 20.68 -33.53 -9.16
C ASP A 93 19.38 -33.42 -9.95
N ASP A 94 19.29 -34.14 -11.06
CA ASP A 94 18.04 -34.29 -11.80
C ASP A 94 17.05 -35.08 -10.92
N ALA A 95 15.83 -34.56 -10.82
CA ALA A 95 14.76 -35.12 -9.99
C ALA A 95 14.26 -36.50 -10.47
#